data_AF-A0A9E1LQ05-F1
#
_entry.id   AF-A0A9E1LQ05-F1
#
_cell.length_a   1.000
_cell.length_b   1.000
_cell.length_c   1.000
_cell.angle_alpha   90.00
_cell.angle_beta   90.00
_cell.angle_gamma   90.00
#
_symmetry.space_group_name_H-M   'P 1'
#
loop_
_entity.id
_entity.type
_entity.pdbx_description
1 polymer ?
#
loop_
_entity_poly.entity_id
_entity_poly.type
_entity_poly.pdbx_seq_one_letter_code
_entity_poly.pdbx_strand_id
1 'polypeptide(L)'
;VEKAIHHWKADGLDLSPILSIEHLSSGVARVRNQGQDHEINEHFDNALIELSQSALKDGQKVEIDLPIRNTERAVGTMLGHEVTMAHGEHGLPSDTITITLRGSAGQSLGAFMPGGISLTLHGDANDYVGKGLSGGSIVVRPTEGSLFPPERNVIAGNVLGYGATSGTMFISGVVGERFLVRNSGVTAVVEGVGDHALEYMTGGLALILGDTGRNLGAGMSGGTAYVWKLRQERVNKDALTSGELEIGPLGAADKEILLDLLAQHRAKTGSPKASRLLEDPEGTSSSFVKITPRDYKAVLRTREQAESEGLDPNGDVVWNRILEATGG
;
A
#
# COMPACT_ATOMS: atom_id res chain seq x y z
N VAL A 1 39.10 10.73 -33.54
CA VAL A 1 38.78 12.02 -32.90
C VAL A 1 38.41 13.07 -33.95
N GLU A 2 39.27 13.38 -34.93
CA GLU A 2 38.97 14.34 -36.01
C GLU A 2 37.67 14.04 -36.79
N LYS A 3 37.38 12.78 -37.16
CA LYS A 3 36.11 12.42 -37.82
C LYS A 3 34.84 12.73 -37.01
N ALA A 4 34.94 12.76 -35.67
CA ALA A 4 33.83 13.08 -34.79
C ALA A 4 33.69 14.60 -34.58
N ILE A 5 34.82 15.32 -34.56
CA ILE A 5 34.87 16.79 -34.42
C ILE A 5 34.38 17.48 -35.71
N HIS A 6 34.73 16.95 -36.89
CA HIS A 6 34.33 17.50 -38.19
C HIS A 6 33.03 16.90 -38.74
N HIS A 7 32.24 16.23 -37.90
CA HIS A 7 30.99 15.65 -38.32
C HIS A 7 29.93 16.75 -38.47
N TRP A 8 29.25 16.83 -39.62
CA TRP A 8 28.28 17.90 -39.93
C TRP A 8 27.15 18.04 -38.89
N LYS A 9 26.78 16.97 -38.19
CA LYS A 9 25.78 17.02 -37.09
C LYS A 9 26.29 17.66 -35.80
N ALA A 10 27.61 17.85 -35.66
CA ALA A 10 28.24 18.51 -34.52
C ALA A 10 28.50 20.00 -34.81
N ASP A 11 28.21 20.46 -36.03
CA ASP A 11 28.44 21.84 -36.45
C ASP A 11 27.51 22.78 -35.66
N GLY A 12 28.10 23.75 -34.97
CA GLY A 12 27.39 24.69 -34.09
C GLY A 12 27.20 24.24 -32.63
N LEU A 13 27.71 23.07 -32.21
CA LEU A 13 27.73 22.69 -30.80
C LEU A 13 28.89 23.38 -30.05
N ASP A 14 28.55 24.27 -29.13
CA ASP A 14 29.48 24.80 -28.15
C ASP A 14 29.32 24.05 -26.81
N LEU A 15 30.30 23.19 -26.49
CA LEU A 15 30.36 22.45 -25.23
C LEU A 15 31.12 23.20 -24.12
N SER A 16 31.63 24.40 -24.41
CA SER A 16 32.34 25.23 -23.43
C SER A 16 31.52 25.47 -22.16
N PRO A 17 30.19 25.66 -22.18
CA PRO A 17 29.40 25.80 -20.96
C PRO A 17 29.38 24.56 -20.05
N ILE A 18 29.67 23.37 -20.58
CA ILE A 18 29.69 22.10 -19.83
C ILE A 18 31.12 21.75 -19.38
N LEU A 19 32.11 22.07 -20.22
CA LEU A 19 33.50 21.71 -20.01
C LEU A 19 34.33 22.81 -19.34
N SER A 20 33.81 24.04 -19.27
CA SER A 20 34.48 25.16 -18.62
C SER A 20 34.60 24.93 -17.12
N ILE A 21 35.82 25.11 -16.64
CA ILE A 21 36.17 25.15 -15.21
C ILE A 21 36.36 26.59 -14.71
N GLU A 22 36.12 27.59 -15.56
CA GLU A 22 36.34 29.01 -15.26
C GLU A 22 35.40 29.55 -14.16
N HIS A 23 34.30 28.86 -13.90
CA HIS A 23 33.36 29.20 -12.83
C HIS A 23 33.79 28.69 -11.44
N LEU A 24 34.89 27.94 -11.33
CA LEU A 24 35.39 27.46 -10.04
C LEU A 24 36.10 28.59 -9.29
N SER A 25 35.46 29.11 -8.24
CA SER A 25 36.05 30.14 -7.39
C SER A 25 37.34 29.64 -6.74
N SER A 26 38.35 30.52 -6.65
CA SER A 26 39.58 30.27 -5.90
C SER A 26 39.24 29.86 -4.45
N GLY A 27 39.77 28.72 -3.99
CA GLY A 27 39.54 28.18 -2.65
C GLY A 27 38.45 27.10 -2.53
N VAL A 28 37.69 26.80 -3.60
CA VAL A 28 36.73 25.69 -3.60
C VAL A 28 37.46 24.36 -3.79
N ALA A 29 37.15 23.37 -2.93
CA ALA A 29 37.74 22.05 -3.01
C ALA A 29 37.36 21.34 -4.31
N ARG A 30 38.36 20.80 -5.02
CA ARG A 30 38.19 20.06 -6.29
C ARG A 30 37.91 18.57 -6.09
N VAL A 31 37.85 18.15 -4.83
CA VAL A 31 37.53 16.80 -4.38
C VAL A 31 36.47 16.92 -3.29
N ARG A 32 35.63 15.88 -3.15
CA ARG A 32 34.64 15.83 -2.07
C ARG A 32 35.35 15.91 -0.72
N ASN A 33 35.16 17.00 0.02
CA ASN A 33 35.73 17.22 1.35
C ASN A 33 34.67 17.47 2.44
N GLN A 34 33.39 17.52 2.07
CA GLN A 34 32.27 17.67 3.01
C GLN A 34 31.32 16.48 2.89
N GLY A 35 30.90 15.96 4.04
CA GLY A 35 29.80 15.00 4.17
C GLY A 35 28.45 15.72 4.05
N GLN A 36 27.40 14.94 3.79
CA GLN A 36 26.03 15.42 3.95
C GLN A 36 25.59 15.01 5.35
N ASP A 37 25.04 15.96 6.11
CA ASP A 37 24.30 15.65 7.33
C ASP A 37 22.83 15.52 6.96
N HIS A 38 22.27 14.35 7.23
CA HIS A 38 20.87 14.03 6.97
C HIS A 38 20.05 14.01 8.26
N GLU A 39 20.66 14.34 9.41
CA GLU A 39 20.01 14.37 10.73
C GLU A 39 19.34 13.04 11.10
N ILE A 40 19.84 11.92 10.56
CA ILE A 40 19.27 10.58 10.77
C ILE A 40 19.26 10.21 12.27
N ASN A 41 20.24 10.70 13.02
CA ASN A 41 20.34 10.47 14.46
C ASN A 41 19.24 11.17 15.28
N GLU A 42 18.54 12.16 14.70
CA GLU A 42 17.43 12.87 15.34
C GLU A 42 16.06 12.31 14.91
N HIS A 43 16.06 11.32 14.02
CA HIS A 43 14.83 10.72 13.51
C HIS A 43 14.04 10.00 14.62
N PHE A 44 12.71 10.06 14.52
CA PHE A 44 11.77 9.47 15.49
C PHE A 44 12.03 7.98 15.75
N ASP A 45 12.37 7.24 14.70
CA ASP A 45 12.63 5.80 14.79
C ASP A 45 13.81 5.42 15.69
N ASN A 46 14.75 6.32 15.99
CA ASN A 46 15.83 5.98 16.92
C ASN A 46 15.27 5.54 18.28
N ALA A 47 14.22 6.21 18.77
CA ALA A 47 13.53 5.82 19.99
C ALA A 47 12.80 4.47 19.82
N LEU A 48 12.16 4.24 18.66
CA LEU A 48 11.49 2.97 18.38
C LEU A 48 12.48 1.79 18.35
N ILE A 49 13.66 1.98 17.76
CA ILE A 49 14.73 0.99 17.67
C ILE A 49 15.31 0.69 19.06
N GLU A 50 15.52 1.72 19.89
CA GLU A 50 16.00 1.56 21.26
C GLU A 50 15.00 0.75 22.09
N LEU A 51 13.70 1.08 22.01
CA LEU A 51 12.65 0.36 22.72
C LEU A 51 12.44 -1.07 22.21
N SER A 52 12.81 -1.35 20.95
CA SER A 52 12.62 -2.66 20.31
C SER A 52 13.83 -3.59 20.42
N GLN A 53 14.87 -3.25 21.20
CA GLN A 53 16.11 -4.04 21.24
C GLN A 53 15.92 -5.51 21.64
N SER A 54 14.98 -5.81 22.54
CA SER A 54 14.68 -7.20 22.93
C SER A 54 13.97 -7.98 21.83
N ALA A 55 13.10 -7.32 21.05
CA ALA A 55 12.48 -7.91 19.87
C ALA A 55 13.52 -8.22 18.78
N LEU A 56 14.41 -7.27 18.51
CA LEU A 56 15.45 -7.40 17.48
C LEU A 56 16.50 -8.48 17.80
N LYS A 57 16.82 -8.68 19.08
CA LYS A 57 17.85 -9.67 19.49
C LYS A 57 17.26 -11.05 19.70
N ASP A 58 16.12 -11.12 20.39
CA ASP A 58 15.60 -12.36 20.95
C ASP A 58 14.19 -12.71 20.46
N GLY A 59 13.58 -11.88 19.60
CA GLY A 59 12.21 -12.08 19.13
C GLY A 59 11.14 -11.89 20.22
N GLN A 60 11.47 -11.18 21.31
CA GLN A 60 10.53 -10.91 22.39
C GLN A 60 9.45 -9.91 21.98
N LYS A 61 8.25 -10.08 22.52
CA LYS A 61 7.16 -9.12 22.30
C LYS A 61 7.44 -7.80 23.00
N VAL A 62 7.21 -6.70 22.29
CA VAL A 62 7.38 -5.33 22.75
C VAL A 62 6.14 -4.51 22.40
N GLU A 63 5.73 -3.67 23.33
CA GLU A 63 4.64 -2.70 23.16
C GLU A 63 5.18 -1.29 23.40
N ILE A 64 4.88 -0.37 22.48
CA ILE A 64 5.35 1.01 22.49
C ILE A 64 4.13 1.93 22.35
N ASP A 65 3.99 2.95 23.20
CA ASP A 65 2.95 4.00 23.07
C ASP A 65 3.64 5.37 23.12
N LEU A 66 3.55 6.15 22.03
CA LEU A 66 4.22 7.43 21.89
C LEU A 66 3.34 8.49 21.20
N PRO A 67 3.49 9.78 21.54
CA PRO A 67 2.89 10.86 20.76
C PRO A 67 3.61 11.02 19.41
N ILE A 68 2.88 11.49 18.39
CA ILE A 68 3.44 11.83 17.06
C ILE A 68 2.91 13.17 16.56
N ARG A 69 3.72 13.89 15.78
CA ARG A 69 3.29 15.08 15.03
C ARG A 69 3.61 14.94 13.54
N ASN A 70 3.10 15.88 12.76
CA ASN A 70 3.15 15.81 11.31
C ASN A 70 4.57 16.05 10.73
N THR A 71 5.50 16.53 11.57
CA THR A 71 6.90 16.74 11.23
C THR A 71 7.68 15.42 11.18
N GLU A 72 7.18 14.40 11.87
CA GLU A 72 7.72 13.07 12.01
C GLU A 72 7.29 12.26 10.79
N ARG A 73 8.20 12.18 9.82
CA ARG A 73 8.01 11.49 8.54
C ARG A 73 8.62 10.09 8.61
N ALA A 74 8.18 9.20 7.73
CA ALA A 74 8.77 7.87 7.56
C ALA A 74 8.84 7.02 8.84
N VAL A 75 7.99 7.30 9.82
CA VAL A 75 7.98 6.59 11.11
C VAL A 75 7.73 5.10 10.90
N GLY A 76 8.59 4.26 11.49
CA GLY A 76 8.61 2.80 11.36
C GLY A 76 9.55 2.27 10.26
N THR A 77 10.08 3.14 9.39
CA THR A 77 10.93 2.72 8.26
C THR A 77 12.31 2.25 8.70
N MET A 78 12.99 3.00 9.57
CA MET A 78 14.32 2.60 10.07
C MET A 78 14.18 1.40 11.00
N LEU A 79 13.12 1.34 11.81
CA LEU A 79 12.83 0.14 12.59
C LEU A 79 12.60 -1.07 11.68
N GLY A 80 11.84 -0.90 10.59
CA GLY A 80 11.64 -1.96 9.60
C GLY A 80 12.95 -2.43 8.95
N HIS A 81 13.89 -1.50 8.70
CA HIS A 81 15.24 -1.86 8.29
C HIS A 81 15.96 -2.73 9.32
N GLU A 82 15.97 -2.34 10.59
CA GLU A 82 16.62 -3.12 11.67
C GLU A 82 16.01 -4.53 11.81
N VAL A 83 14.68 -4.65 11.75
CA VAL A 83 14.01 -5.96 11.76
C VAL A 83 14.43 -6.81 10.57
N THR A 84 14.49 -6.21 9.37
CA THR A 84 14.90 -6.92 8.15
C THR A 84 16.37 -7.34 8.21
N MET A 85 17.25 -6.51 8.76
CA MET A 85 18.67 -6.83 8.93
C MET A 85 18.89 -7.97 9.93
N ALA A 86 18.07 -8.02 10.99
CA ALA A 86 18.18 -9.05 12.03
C ALA A 86 17.51 -10.39 11.63
N HIS A 87 16.38 -10.34 10.91
CA HIS A 87 15.52 -11.52 10.70
C HIS A 87 15.23 -11.85 9.23
N GLY A 88 15.78 -11.09 8.28
CA GLY A 88 15.60 -11.31 6.85
C GLY A 88 14.19 -10.97 6.35
N GLU A 89 13.85 -11.49 5.17
CA GLU A 89 12.62 -11.13 4.44
C GLU A 89 11.32 -11.52 5.17
N HIS A 90 11.35 -12.58 5.99
CA HIS A 90 10.17 -13.03 6.72
C HIS A 90 9.92 -12.22 8.00
N GLY A 91 10.89 -11.38 8.41
CA GLY A 91 10.78 -10.55 9.60
C GLY A 91 10.55 -11.35 10.87
N LEU A 92 9.70 -10.81 11.75
CA LEU A 92 9.34 -11.40 13.04
C LEU A 92 7.95 -12.06 12.97
N PRO A 93 7.60 -12.94 13.93
CA PRO A 93 6.23 -13.38 14.12
C PRO A 93 5.26 -12.18 14.28
N SER A 94 4.01 -12.33 13.84
CA SER A 94 3.00 -11.25 13.93
C SER A 94 2.92 -10.65 15.33
N ASP A 95 2.79 -9.32 15.38
CA ASP A 95 2.63 -8.57 16.64
C ASP A 95 3.78 -8.77 17.63
N THR A 96 5.00 -9.01 17.14
CA THR A 96 6.19 -9.03 18.00
C THR A 96 6.55 -7.61 18.43
N ILE A 97 6.46 -6.63 17.53
CA ILE A 97 6.60 -5.22 17.89
C ILE A 97 5.27 -4.54 17.62
N THR A 98 4.60 -4.08 18.67
CA THR A 98 3.35 -3.33 18.58
C THR A 98 3.59 -1.87 18.95
N ILE A 99 3.17 -0.96 18.08
CA ILE A 99 3.40 0.47 18.21
C ILE A 99 2.06 1.17 18.17
N THR A 100 1.75 1.92 19.21
CA THR A 100 0.60 2.82 19.30
C THR A 100 1.11 4.24 19.21
N LEU A 101 0.62 5.00 18.22
CA LEU A 101 0.94 6.40 18.02
C LEU A 101 -0.30 7.26 18.24
N ARG A 102 -0.11 8.44 18.83
CA ARG A 102 -1.22 9.36 19.14
C ARG A 102 -0.92 10.76 18.63
N GLY A 103 -1.74 11.26 17.72
CA GLY A 103 -1.58 12.57 17.08
C GLY A 103 -1.71 12.50 15.56
N SER A 104 -1.02 13.40 14.86
CA SER A 104 -1.07 13.48 13.40
C SER A 104 0.24 13.00 12.81
N ALA A 105 0.27 11.95 12.00
CA ALA A 105 1.51 11.44 11.42
C ALA A 105 1.93 12.22 10.17
N GLY A 106 3.24 12.42 10.00
CA GLY A 106 3.81 12.95 8.77
C GLY A 106 3.70 11.99 7.59
N GLN A 107 4.32 12.36 6.47
CA GLN A 107 4.31 11.56 5.25
C GLN A 107 5.02 10.21 5.45
N SER A 108 4.57 9.18 4.72
CA SER A 108 5.21 7.86 4.66
C SER A 108 5.20 7.06 5.97
N LEU A 109 4.18 7.23 6.81
CA LEU A 109 3.97 6.40 8.00
C LEU A 109 3.98 4.90 7.65
N GLY A 110 4.81 4.11 8.32
CA GLY A 110 4.91 2.66 8.13
C GLY A 110 5.40 2.25 6.75
N ALA A 111 6.18 3.10 6.07
CA ALA A 111 6.75 2.75 4.78
C ALA A 111 7.73 1.58 4.89
N PHE A 112 7.65 0.63 3.95
CA PHE A 112 8.52 -0.55 3.86
C PHE A 112 8.55 -1.44 5.11
N MET A 113 7.49 -1.39 5.91
CA MET A 113 7.43 -2.09 7.19
C MET A 113 7.25 -3.62 6.98
N PRO A 114 8.21 -4.45 7.43
CA PRO A 114 8.17 -5.90 7.25
C PRO A 114 7.21 -6.59 8.21
N GLY A 115 7.06 -7.91 8.03
CA GLY A 115 6.32 -8.79 8.94
C GLY A 115 6.80 -8.69 10.40
N GLY A 116 5.82 -8.74 11.31
CA GLY A 116 6.03 -8.75 12.76
C GLY A 116 5.93 -7.39 13.46
N ILE A 117 5.85 -6.29 12.70
CA ILE A 117 5.54 -4.96 13.22
C ILE A 117 4.06 -4.64 12.97
N SER A 118 3.36 -4.22 14.03
CA SER A 118 1.98 -3.75 14.00
C SER A 118 1.89 -2.33 14.52
N LEU A 119 1.48 -1.39 13.67
CA LEU A 119 1.39 0.03 13.97
C LEU A 119 -0.07 0.49 14.00
N THR A 120 -0.50 1.04 15.12
CA THR A 120 -1.83 1.66 15.28
C THR A 120 -1.68 3.16 15.53
N LEU A 121 -2.27 3.97 14.65
CA LEU A 121 -2.36 5.41 14.82
C LEU A 121 -3.77 5.80 15.31
N HIS A 122 -3.82 6.45 16.46
CA HIS A 122 -4.98 7.20 16.95
C HIS A 122 -4.84 8.67 16.55
N GLY A 123 -5.54 9.06 15.48
CA GLY A 123 -5.51 10.40 14.91
C GLY A 123 -5.63 10.37 13.39
N ASP A 124 -4.81 11.16 12.71
CA ASP A 124 -4.81 11.33 11.25
C ASP A 124 -3.40 11.25 10.66
N ALA A 125 -3.27 10.99 9.36
CA ALA A 125 -1.99 10.87 8.69
C ALA A 125 -1.93 11.69 7.39
N ASN A 126 -0.73 12.07 6.98
CA ASN A 126 -0.50 12.64 5.65
C ASN A 126 -0.41 11.54 4.57
N ASP A 127 0.16 11.88 3.41
CA ASP A 127 0.30 10.99 2.26
C ASP A 127 1.21 9.77 2.52
N TYR A 128 1.07 8.76 1.66
CA TYR A 128 1.98 7.62 1.55
C TYR A 128 1.99 6.64 2.74
N VAL A 129 0.93 6.60 3.55
CA VAL A 129 0.81 5.57 4.61
C VAL A 129 0.96 4.18 3.99
N GLY A 130 1.85 3.36 4.55
CA GLY A 130 2.12 2.01 4.07
C GLY A 130 2.76 1.94 2.68
N LYS A 131 3.45 3.00 2.23
CA LYS A 131 4.23 2.96 0.98
C LYS A 131 5.18 1.76 0.99
N GLY A 132 5.06 0.88 -0.01
CA GLY A 132 5.89 -0.31 -0.14
C GLY A 132 5.77 -1.28 1.03
N LEU A 133 4.63 -1.31 1.74
CA LEU A 133 4.40 -2.23 2.86
C LEU A 133 4.73 -3.68 2.45
N SER A 134 5.49 -4.36 3.30
CA SER A 134 6.17 -5.63 2.99
C SER A 134 5.96 -6.69 4.07
N GLY A 135 4.79 -6.66 4.72
CA GLY A 135 4.33 -7.70 5.65
C GLY A 135 3.75 -7.16 6.95
N GLY A 136 4.04 -5.90 7.30
CA GLY A 136 3.54 -5.28 8.52
C GLY A 136 2.01 -5.06 8.53
N SER A 137 1.47 -4.70 9.70
CA SER A 137 0.07 -4.29 9.86
C SER A 137 -0.03 -2.82 10.24
N ILE A 138 -0.86 -2.06 9.52
CA ILE A 138 -1.12 -0.64 9.81
C ILE A 138 -2.60 -0.46 10.11
N VAL A 139 -2.90 0.22 11.22
CA VAL A 139 -4.25 0.63 11.60
C VAL A 139 -4.25 2.15 11.74
N VAL A 140 -5.18 2.83 11.07
CA VAL A 140 -5.41 4.27 11.28
C VAL A 140 -6.86 4.45 11.70
N ARG A 141 -7.07 5.04 12.86
CA ARG A 141 -8.39 5.27 13.44
C ARG A 141 -8.43 6.63 14.13
N PRO A 142 -9.61 7.26 14.21
CA PRO A 142 -9.73 8.55 14.89
C PRO A 142 -9.30 8.44 16.36
N THR A 143 -8.91 9.58 16.92
CA THR A 143 -8.69 9.72 18.36
C THR A 143 -9.94 9.27 19.13
N GLU A 144 -9.72 8.61 20.27
CA GLU A 144 -10.80 8.18 21.14
C GLU A 144 -11.69 9.36 21.55
N GLY A 145 -13.01 9.16 21.53
CA GLY A 145 -13.98 10.22 21.81
C GLY A 145 -14.26 11.20 20.66
N SER A 146 -13.66 11.01 19.47
CA SER A 146 -14.03 11.80 18.29
C SER A 146 -15.53 11.69 18.00
N LEU A 147 -16.19 12.84 17.84
CA LEU A 147 -17.61 12.94 17.52
C LEU A 147 -17.89 12.92 16.00
N PHE A 148 -16.84 13.00 15.18
CA PHE A 148 -16.98 13.04 13.74
C PHE A 148 -17.17 11.62 13.17
N PRO A 149 -18.19 11.37 12.33
CA PRO A 149 -18.39 10.07 11.71
C PRO A 149 -17.20 9.74 10.79
N PRO A 150 -16.38 8.72 11.10
CA PRO A 150 -15.13 8.49 10.38
C PRO A 150 -15.37 8.28 8.88
N GLU A 151 -16.46 7.60 8.53
CA GLU A 151 -16.84 7.29 7.16
C GLU A 151 -17.20 8.49 6.27
N ARG A 152 -17.22 9.70 6.83
CA ARG A 152 -17.47 10.97 6.11
C ARG A 152 -16.31 11.96 6.21
N ASN A 153 -15.23 11.61 6.89
CA ASN A 153 -14.12 12.52 7.17
C ASN A 153 -12.80 11.94 6.68
N VAL A 154 -11.96 12.81 6.14
CA VAL A 154 -10.62 12.42 5.69
C VAL A 154 -9.76 12.13 6.90
N ILE A 155 -9.14 10.95 6.92
CA ILE A 155 -8.23 10.51 7.99
C ILE A 155 -6.78 10.32 7.50
N ALA A 156 -6.59 10.12 6.20
CA ALA A 156 -5.28 10.01 5.60
C ALA A 156 -5.21 10.67 4.23
N GLY A 157 -4.02 11.09 3.83
CA GLY A 157 -3.75 11.75 2.55
C GLY A 157 -3.84 10.83 1.33
N ASN A 158 -2.97 11.05 0.36
CA ASN A 158 -2.97 10.38 -0.94
C ASN A 158 -1.99 9.20 -0.99
N VAL A 159 -2.15 8.35 -2.01
CA VAL A 159 -1.17 7.33 -2.44
C VAL A 159 -0.83 6.31 -1.33
N LEU A 160 -1.82 5.94 -0.53
CA LEU A 160 -1.67 4.91 0.51
C LEU A 160 -1.40 3.54 -0.12
N GLY A 161 -0.50 2.77 0.49
CA GLY A 161 -0.16 1.41 0.04
C GLY A 161 0.55 1.36 -1.31
N TYR A 162 1.22 2.46 -1.72
CA TYR A 162 1.89 2.53 -3.01
C TYR A 162 2.89 1.38 -3.20
N GLY A 163 2.67 0.52 -4.20
CA GLY A 163 3.60 -0.55 -4.54
C GLY A 163 3.79 -1.58 -3.43
N ALA A 164 2.83 -1.69 -2.50
CA ALA A 164 2.92 -2.62 -1.40
C ALA A 164 2.78 -4.08 -1.87
N THR A 165 3.52 -4.99 -1.22
CA THR A 165 3.67 -6.39 -1.67
C THR A 165 3.05 -7.40 -0.72
N SER A 166 2.95 -7.08 0.57
CA SER A 166 2.31 -7.94 1.57
C SER A 166 1.99 -7.14 2.84
N GLY A 167 1.14 -7.68 3.70
CA GLY A 167 0.71 -7.04 4.94
C GLY A 167 -0.75 -6.59 4.91
N THR A 168 -1.15 -5.86 5.95
CA THR A 168 -2.55 -5.44 6.14
C THR A 168 -2.70 -3.97 6.49
N MET A 169 -3.77 -3.34 6.00
CA MET A 169 -4.11 -1.96 6.33
C MET A 169 -5.59 -1.81 6.71
N PHE A 170 -5.89 -1.27 7.89
CA PHE A 170 -7.26 -1.03 8.36
C PHE A 170 -7.47 0.44 8.68
N ILE A 171 -8.20 1.15 7.82
CA ILE A 171 -8.31 2.61 7.83
C ILE A 171 -9.75 3.02 8.13
N SER A 172 -10.03 3.49 9.34
CA SER A 172 -11.36 3.98 9.72
C SER A 172 -11.51 5.45 9.35
N GLY A 173 -11.74 5.68 8.06
CA GLY A 173 -12.05 6.99 7.51
C GLY A 173 -11.94 7.05 6.00
N VAL A 174 -12.15 8.24 5.45
CA VAL A 174 -11.95 8.53 4.03
C VAL A 174 -10.47 8.82 3.78
N VAL A 175 -9.94 8.35 2.66
CA VAL A 175 -8.57 8.67 2.22
C VAL A 175 -8.58 9.44 0.92
N GLY A 176 -7.48 10.11 0.63
CA GLY A 176 -7.28 10.87 -0.60
C GLY A 176 -7.21 10.01 -1.86
N GLU A 177 -6.57 10.56 -2.89
CA GLU A 177 -6.45 9.95 -4.21
C GLU A 177 -5.46 8.78 -4.24
N ARG A 178 -5.57 7.92 -5.25
CA ARG A 178 -4.61 6.84 -5.55
C ARG A 178 -4.41 5.84 -4.42
N PHE A 179 -5.47 5.55 -3.67
CA PHE A 179 -5.47 4.44 -2.71
C PHE A 179 -5.08 3.12 -3.38
N LEU A 180 -4.08 2.42 -2.84
CA LEU A 180 -3.52 1.16 -3.34
C LEU A 180 -3.04 1.21 -4.80
N VAL A 181 -2.54 2.36 -5.24
CA VAL A 181 -1.88 2.44 -6.55
C VAL A 181 -0.70 1.47 -6.60
N ARG A 182 -0.64 0.62 -7.64
CA ARG A 182 0.35 -0.45 -7.79
C ARG A 182 0.41 -1.48 -6.64
N ASN A 183 -0.66 -1.64 -5.85
CA ASN A 183 -0.72 -2.72 -4.87
C ASN A 183 -0.53 -4.08 -5.55
N SER A 184 0.34 -4.90 -4.98
CA SER A 184 0.72 -6.21 -5.49
C SER A 184 0.45 -7.35 -4.51
N GLY A 185 0.00 -7.06 -3.27
CA GLY A 185 -0.32 -8.13 -2.32
C GLY A 185 -0.80 -7.71 -0.94
N VAL A 186 -0.98 -6.41 -0.65
CA VAL A 186 -1.60 -5.99 0.61
C VAL A 186 -3.11 -6.25 0.59
N THR A 187 -3.62 -6.65 1.76
CA THR A 187 -5.06 -6.64 2.05
C THR A 187 -5.42 -5.39 2.84
N ALA A 188 -6.35 -4.58 2.34
CA ALA A 188 -6.73 -3.33 3.00
C ALA A 188 -8.24 -3.11 3.10
N VAL A 189 -8.68 -2.52 4.20
CA VAL A 189 -10.05 -2.07 4.45
C VAL A 189 -10.06 -0.55 4.67
N VAL A 190 -10.95 0.16 3.97
CA VAL A 190 -11.06 1.63 4.04
C VAL A 190 -12.51 2.09 3.93
N GLU A 191 -12.86 3.23 4.55
CA GLU A 191 -14.26 3.67 4.64
C GLU A 191 -14.73 4.62 3.53
N GLY A 192 -13.81 5.08 2.68
CA GLY A 192 -14.04 5.82 1.45
C GLY A 192 -12.71 6.22 0.79
N VAL A 193 -12.71 6.44 -0.52
CA VAL A 193 -11.48 6.75 -1.29
C VAL A 193 -11.70 7.88 -2.29
N GLY A 194 -10.66 8.65 -2.57
CA GLY A 194 -10.63 9.65 -3.63
C GLY A 194 -10.53 9.07 -5.04
N ASP A 195 -10.13 9.91 -6.00
CA ASP A 195 -9.97 9.52 -7.41
C ASP A 195 -8.80 8.54 -7.59
N HIS A 196 -8.82 7.75 -8.67
CA HIS A 196 -7.75 6.84 -9.07
C HIS A 196 -7.41 5.72 -8.07
N ALA A 197 -8.35 5.34 -7.20
CA ALA A 197 -8.14 4.17 -6.35
C ALA A 197 -7.93 2.91 -7.20
N LEU A 198 -7.04 2.02 -6.72
CA LEU A 198 -6.66 0.75 -7.34
C LEU A 198 -5.96 0.87 -8.70
N GLU A 199 -5.47 2.07 -9.04
CA GLU A 199 -4.76 2.31 -10.29
C GLU A 199 -3.51 1.42 -10.38
N TYR A 200 -3.34 0.71 -11.50
CA TYR A 200 -2.23 -0.24 -11.72
C TYR A 200 -2.08 -1.35 -10.67
N MET A 201 -3.13 -1.69 -9.92
CA MET A 201 -3.10 -2.80 -8.95
C MET A 201 -2.92 -4.14 -9.69
N THR A 202 -1.96 -4.94 -9.22
CA THR A 202 -1.52 -6.22 -9.80
C THR A 202 -1.77 -7.40 -8.86
N GLY A 203 -2.15 -7.15 -7.61
CA GLY A 203 -2.42 -8.19 -6.62
C GLY A 203 -2.93 -7.61 -5.30
N GLY A 204 -3.30 -8.49 -4.38
CA GLY A 204 -3.87 -8.12 -3.08
C GLY A 204 -5.40 -7.99 -3.11
N LEU A 205 -5.94 -7.49 -2.00
CA LEU A 205 -7.39 -7.43 -1.75
C LEU A 205 -7.78 -6.07 -1.17
N ALA A 206 -8.74 -5.39 -1.78
CA ALA A 206 -9.24 -4.10 -1.29
C ALA A 206 -10.71 -4.21 -0.89
N LEU A 207 -11.04 -3.81 0.33
CA LEU A 207 -12.41 -3.67 0.81
C LEU A 207 -12.73 -2.19 1.04
N ILE A 208 -13.57 -1.62 0.17
CA ILE A 208 -13.95 -0.22 0.21
C ILE A 208 -15.39 -0.13 0.71
N LEU A 209 -15.56 0.36 1.94
CA LEU A 209 -16.85 0.39 2.62
C LEU A 209 -17.71 1.59 2.19
N GLY A 210 -17.19 2.55 1.42
CA GLY A 210 -17.91 3.78 1.07
C GLY A 210 -17.71 4.24 -0.37
N ASP A 211 -17.96 5.53 -0.58
CA ASP A 211 -17.85 6.15 -1.89
C ASP A 211 -16.42 6.06 -2.44
N THR A 212 -16.34 5.94 -3.77
CA THR A 212 -15.12 6.06 -4.54
C THR A 212 -15.13 7.36 -5.35
N GLY A 213 -13.95 7.92 -5.57
CA GLY A 213 -13.72 8.91 -6.62
C GLY A 213 -13.78 8.31 -8.02
N ARG A 214 -13.44 9.12 -9.02
CA ARG A 214 -13.43 8.75 -10.45
C ARG A 214 -12.27 7.83 -10.79
N ASN A 215 -12.36 7.21 -11.97
CA ASN A 215 -11.29 6.45 -12.58
C ASN A 215 -10.80 5.26 -11.74
N LEU A 216 -11.70 4.66 -10.95
CA LEU A 216 -11.41 3.47 -10.13
C LEU A 216 -10.91 2.33 -11.02
N GLY A 217 -9.81 1.70 -10.62
CA GLY A 217 -9.26 0.49 -11.25
C GLY A 217 -8.56 0.72 -12.60
N ALA A 218 -8.22 1.96 -12.97
CA ALA A 218 -7.49 2.21 -14.21
C ALA A 218 -6.18 1.41 -14.28
N GLY A 219 -6.01 0.59 -15.33
CA GLY A 219 -4.81 -0.26 -15.49
C GLY A 219 -4.67 -1.37 -14.44
N MET A 220 -5.70 -1.67 -13.66
CA MET A 220 -5.70 -2.79 -12.72
C MET A 220 -5.66 -4.10 -13.50
N SER A 221 -4.62 -4.90 -13.29
CA SER A 221 -4.36 -6.15 -14.00
C SER A 221 -4.31 -7.38 -13.08
N GLY A 222 -4.36 -7.19 -11.76
CA GLY A 222 -4.54 -8.30 -10.81
C GLY A 222 -5.09 -7.88 -9.45
N GLY A 223 -5.44 -8.89 -8.65
CA GLY A 223 -6.07 -8.72 -7.34
C GLY A 223 -7.59 -8.61 -7.41
N THR A 224 -8.22 -8.43 -6.24
CA THR A 224 -9.69 -8.34 -6.09
C THR A 224 -10.06 -7.11 -5.28
N ALA A 225 -11.18 -6.48 -5.63
CA ALA A 225 -11.77 -5.44 -4.78
C ALA A 225 -13.27 -5.69 -4.51
N TYR A 226 -13.68 -5.48 -3.28
CA TYR A 226 -15.07 -5.45 -2.86
C TYR A 226 -15.47 -4.01 -2.55
N VAL A 227 -16.45 -3.48 -3.28
CA VAL A 227 -16.86 -2.08 -3.17
C VAL A 227 -18.33 -1.99 -2.77
N TRP A 228 -18.60 -1.30 -1.67
CA TRP A 228 -19.95 -1.10 -1.18
C TRP A 228 -20.68 -0.08 -2.03
N LYS A 229 -21.86 -0.44 -2.55
CA LYS A 229 -22.76 0.44 -3.33
C LYS A 229 -22.03 1.20 -4.44
N LEU A 230 -21.20 0.49 -5.20
CA LEU A 230 -20.42 1.06 -6.29
C LEU A 230 -21.31 1.80 -7.30
N ARG A 231 -20.90 3.03 -7.62
CA ARG A 231 -21.40 3.80 -8.76
C ARG A 231 -20.58 3.46 -10.00
N GLN A 232 -21.16 2.78 -10.98
CA GLN A 232 -20.42 2.30 -12.15
C GLN A 232 -19.77 3.44 -12.97
N GLU A 233 -20.37 4.63 -12.98
CA GLU A 233 -19.82 5.82 -13.65
C GLU A 233 -18.51 6.33 -13.03
N ARG A 234 -18.13 5.82 -11.85
CA ARG A 234 -16.86 6.13 -11.18
C ARG A 234 -15.73 5.19 -11.56
N VAL A 235 -16.04 4.07 -12.20
CA VAL A 235 -15.04 3.11 -12.69
C VAL A 235 -14.40 3.65 -13.97
N ASN A 236 -13.14 3.28 -14.21
CA ASN A 236 -12.46 3.64 -15.46
C ASN A 236 -13.30 3.16 -16.68
N LYS A 237 -13.66 4.11 -17.54
CA LYS A 237 -14.57 3.88 -18.66
C LYS A 237 -13.96 2.95 -19.71
N ASP A 238 -12.67 3.10 -19.98
CA ASP A 238 -11.99 2.34 -21.04
C ASP A 238 -11.88 0.86 -20.62
N ALA A 239 -11.47 0.60 -19.38
CA ALA A 239 -11.38 -0.74 -18.80
C ALA A 239 -12.74 -1.45 -18.73
N LEU A 240 -13.84 -0.73 -18.50
CA LEU A 240 -15.19 -1.29 -18.61
C LEU A 240 -15.60 -1.57 -20.05
N THR A 241 -15.27 -0.66 -20.97
CA THR A 241 -15.67 -0.78 -22.38
C THR A 241 -14.89 -1.90 -23.08
N SER A 242 -13.61 -2.08 -22.77
CA SER A 242 -12.77 -3.16 -23.27
C SER A 242 -13.03 -4.51 -22.59
N GLY A 243 -13.74 -4.49 -21.45
CA GLY A 243 -13.96 -5.66 -20.61
C GLY A 243 -12.70 -6.13 -19.87
N GLU A 244 -11.70 -5.26 -19.71
CA GLU A 244 -10.53 -5.52 -18.85
C GLU A 244 -10.94 -5.68 -17.40
N LEU A 245 -11.91 -4.88 -16.93
CA LEU A 245 -12.49 -5.00 -15.60
C LEU A 245 -13.89 -5.57 -15.66
N GLU A 246 -14.11 -6.63 -14.88
CA GLU A 246 -15.42 -7.22 -14.66
C GLU A 246 -15.98 -6.76 -13.30
N ILE A 247 -17.26 -6.37 -13.30
CA ILE A 247 -18.02 -6.06 -12.09
C ILE A 247 -19.12 -7.11 -11.95
N GLY A 248 -19.21 -7.76 -10.80
CA GLY A 248 -20.21 -8.79 -10.54
C GLY A 248 -20.63 -8.90 -9.07
N PRO A 249 -21.65 -9.71 -8.76
CA PRO A 249 -22.02 -10.01 -7.39
C PRO A 249 -20.94 -10.82 -6.68
N LEU A 250 -20.98 -10.82 -5.34
CA LEU A 250 -20.11 -11.67 -4.53
C LEU A 250 -20.54 -13.15 -4.64
N GLY A 251 -19.57 -14.04 -4.82
CA GLY A 251 -19.76 -15.48 -4.63
C GLY A 251 -19.77 -15.87 -3.14
N ALA A 252 -20.04 -17.14 -2.83
CA ALA A 252 -20.10 -17.63 -1.45
C ALA A 252 -18.77 -17.40 -0.69
N ALA A 253 -17.63 -17.78 -1.28
CA ALA A 253 -16.31 -17.54 -0.69
C ALA A 253 -16.00 -16.03 -0.55
N ASP A 254 -16.43 -15.20 -1.51
CA ASP A 254 -16.25 -13.74 -1.41
C ASP A 254 -17.02 -13.15 -0.22
N LYS A 255 -18.22 -13.67 0.07
CA LYS A 255 -19.01 -13.24 1.24
C LYS A 255 -18.31 -13.58 2.55
N GLU A 256 -17.71 -14.77 2.67
CA GLU A 256 -16.97 -15.17 3.86
C GLU A 256 -15.76 -14.25 4.09
N ILE A 257 -14.98 -14.00 3.03
CA ILE A 257 -13.83 -13.07 3.08
C ILE A 257 -14.29 -11.66 3.47
N LEU A 258 -15.37 -11.15 2.86
CA LEU A 258 -15.95 -9.84 3.18
C LEU A 258 -16.28 -9.73 4.68
N LEU A 259 -17.00 -10.71 5.22
CA LEU A 259 -17.45 -10.68 6.61
C LEU A 259 -16.30 -10.80 7.60
N ASP A 260 -15.30 -11.61 7.29
CA ASP A 260 -14.07 -11.70 8.09
C ASP A 260 -13.31 -10.35 8.09
N LEU A 261 -13.10 -9.74 6.93
CA LEU A 261 -12.45 -8.43 6.84
C LEU A 261 -13.23 -7.32 7.55
N LEU A 262 -14.56 -7.34 7.48
CA LEU A 262 -15.41 -6.43 8.25
C LEU A 262 -15.24 -6.63 9.76
N ALA A 263 -15.21 -7.88 10.22
CA ALA A 263 -15.01 -8.22 11.63
C ALA A 263 -13.62 -7.78 12.12
N GLN A 264 -12.57 -8.02 11.33
CA GLN A 264 -11.21 -7.56 11.62
C GLN A 264 -11.12 -6.03 11.64
N HIS A 265 -11.73 -5.35 10.65
CA HIS A 265 -11.77 -3.88 10.61
C HIS A 265 -12.46 -3.31 11.84
N ARG A 266 -13.62 -3.86 12.23
CA ARG A 266 -14.30 -3.48 13.47
C ARG A 266 -13.41 -3.69 14.69
N ALA A 267 -12.77 -4.85 14.82
CA ALA A 267 -11.94 -5.19 15.97
C ALA A 267 -10.72 -4.27 16.11
N LYS A 268 -10.02 -3.99 15.00
CA LYS A 268 -8.80 -3.17 15.00
C LYS A 268 -9.10 -1.68 15.11
N THR A 269 -10.16 -1.19 14.48
CA THR A 269 -10.44 0.26 14.37
C THR A 269 -11.56 0.76 15.28
N GLY A 270 -12.42 -0.13 15.79
CA GLY A 270 -13.66 0.28 16.45
C GLY A 270 -14.68 0.92 15.50
N SER A 271 -14.56 0.72 14.18
CA SER A 271 -15.39 1.36 13.15
C SER A 271 -16.89 1.23 13.43
N PRO A 272 -17.62 2.36 13.60
CA PRO A 272 -19.08 2.36 13.69
C PRO A 272 -19.73 1.84 12.41
N LYS A 273 -19.11 2.12 11.25
CA LYS A 273 -19.62 1.69 9.95
C LYS A 273 -19.53 0.18 9.78
N ALA A 274 -18.40 -0.43 10.10
CA ALA A 274 -18.26 -1.89 10.08
C ALA A 274 -19.25 -2.56 11.03
N SER A 275 -19.45 -1.97 12.22
CA SER A 275 -20.42 -2.47 13.18
C SER A 275 -21.83 -2.54 12.60
N ARG A 276 -22.31 -1.45 11.98
CA ARG A 276 -23.63 -1.43 11.32
C ARG A 276 -23.73 -2.41 10.15
N LEU A 277 -22.68 -2.55 9.35
CA LEU A 277 -22.67 -3.51 8.24
C LEU A 277 -22.74 -4.97 8.72
N LEU A 278 -22.21 -5.26 9.91
CA LEU A 278 -22.26 -6.60 10.50
C LEU A 278 -23.61 -6.94 11.17
N GLU A 279 -24.52 -5.98 11.33
CA GLU A 279 -25.87 -6.23 11.89
C GLU A 279 -26.79 -7.03 10.93
N ASP A 280 -26.60 -6.86 9.62
CA ASP A 280 -27.30 -7.61 8.58
C ASP A 280 -26.29 -8.13 7.52
N PRO A 281 -25.61 -9.26 7.79
CA PRO A 281 -24.58 -9.81 6.92
C PRO A 281 -25.05 -10.10 5.48
N GLU A 282 -26.27 -10.58 5.29
CA GLU A 282 -26.79 -10.92 3.97
C GLU A 282 -27.14 -9.66 3.17
N GLY A 283 -27.89 -8.71 3.77
CA GLY A 283 -28.20 -7.44 3.12
C GLY A 283 -26.95 -6.61 2.83
N THR A 284 -25.96 -6.65 3.73
CA THR A 284 -24.64 -6.07 3.53
C THR A 284 -23.96 -6.70 2.33
N SER A 285 -23.84 -8.03 2.28
CA SER A 285 -23.19 -8.74 1.18
C SER A 285 -23.82 -8.46 -0.18
N SER A 286 -25.16 -8.35 -0.24
CA SER A 286 -25.89 -7.96 -1.45
C SER A 286 -25.64 -6.52 -1.90
N SER A 287 -25.17 -5.66 -1.01
CA SER A 287 -24.81 -4.27 -1.33
C SER A 287 -23.37 -4.11 -1.84
N PHE A 288 -22.57 -5.18 -1.81
CA PHE A 288 -21.21 -5.18 -2.35
C PHE A 288 -21.18 -5.74 -3.78
N VAL A 289 -20.26 -5.21 -4.56
CA VAL A 289 -19.85 -5.80 -5.83
C VAL A 289 -18.38 -6.20 -5.77
N LYS A 290 -18.04 -7.25 -6.51
CA LYS A 290 -16.67 -7.67 -6.78
C LYS A 290 -16.20 -7.03 -8.07
N ILE A 291 -15.03 -6.39 -8.02
CA ILE A 291 -14.29 -5.91 -9.18
C ILE A 291 -13.04 -6.79 -9.33
N THR A 292 -12.88 -7.37 -10.51
CA THR A 292 -11.70 -8.19 -10.85
C THR A 292 -11.29 -7.99 -12.30
N PRO A 293 -9.98 -7.96 -12.60
CA PRO A 293 -9.51 -8.00 -13.98
C PRO A 293 -9.87 -9.33 -14.65
N ARG A 294 -10.30 -9.28 -15.91
CA ARG A 294 -10.72 -10.46 -16.69
C ARG A 294 -9.62 -11.52 -16.76
N ASP A 295 -8.41 -11.10 -17.13
CA ASP A 295 -7.31 -12.03 -17.36
C ASP A 295 -6.82 -12.63 -16.03
N TYR A 296 -6.82 -11.84 -14.96
CA TYR A 296 -6.56 -12.33 -13.60
C TYR A 296 -7.60 -13.37 -13.15
N LYS A 297 -8.88 -13.14 -13.45
CA LYS A 297 -9.95 -14.11 -13.16
C LYS A 297 -9.79 -15.40 -13.97
N ALA A 298 -9.34 -15.31 -15.21
CA ALA A 298 -9.02 -16.49 -16.02
C ALA A 298 -7.85 -17.28 -15.41
N VAL A 299 -6.79 -16.59 -14.98
CA VAL A 299 -5.65 -17.20 -14.26
C VAL A 299 -6.12 -17.94 -13.01
N LEU A 300 -6.93 -17.31 -12.16
CA LEU A 300 -7.44 -17.94 -10.94
C LEU A 300 -8.24 -19.21 -11.22
N ARG A 301 -9.16 -19.16 -12.21
CA ARG A 301 -9.94 -20.34 -12.61
C ARG A 301 -9.07 -21.48 -13.13
N THR A 302 -8.07 -21.17 -13.96
CA THR A 302 -7.15 -22.17 -14.50
C THR A 302 -6.35 -22.82 -13.37
N ARG A 303 -5.94 -22.06 -12.36
CA ARG A 303 -5.23 -22.58 -11.18
C ARG A 303 -6.13 -23.44 -10.30
N GLU A 304 -7.35 -23.00 -9.99
CA GLU A 304 -8.33 -23.79 -9.21
C GLU A 304 -8.66 -25.12 -9.92
N GLN A 305 -8.85 -25.09 -11.24
CA GLN A 305 -9.08 -26.29 -12.02
C GLN A 305 -7.86 -27.23 -11.98
N ALA A 306 -6.65 -26.69 -12.13
CA ALA A 306 -5.42 -27.47 -12.04
C ALA A 306 -5.26 -28.14 -10.66
N GLU A 307 -5.54 -27.43 -9.57
CA GLU A 307 -5.53 -27.99 -8.22
C GLU A 307 -6.55 -29.13 -8.06
N SER A 308 -7.77 -28.96 -8.61
CA SER A 308 -8.80 -30.01 -8.60
C SER A 308 -8.40 -31.25 -9.43
N GLU A 309 -7.55 -31.07 -10.43
CA GLU A 309 -6.96 -32.13 -11.26
C GLU A 309 -5.69 -32.74 -10.63
N GLY A 310 -5.23 -32.22 -9.48
CA GLY A 310 -4.01 -32.67 -8.79
C GLY A 310 -2.70 -32.20 -9.45
N LEU A 311 -2.77 -31.16 -10.29
CA LEU A 311 -1.60 -30.53 -10.92
C LEU A 311 -1.02 -29.45 -10.01
N ASP A 312 0.28 -29.19 -10.13
CA ASP A 312 0.91 -28.03 -9.49
C ASP A 312 0.44 -26.73 -10.18
N PRO A 313 -0.31 -25.85 -9.50
CA PRO A 313 -0.80 -24.60 -10.06
C PRO A 313 0.31 -23.61 -10.48
N ASN A 314 1.55 -23.84 -10.06
CA ASN A 314 2.72 -23.06 -10.46
C ASN A 314 3.63 -23.79 -11.48
N GLY A 315 3.27 -25.01 -11.87
CA GLY A 315 4.05 -25.82 -12.81
C GLY A 315 3.88 -25.38 -14.28
N ASP A 316 4.83 -25.77 -15.12
CA ASP A 316 4.88 -25.39 -16.55
C ASP A 316 3.60 -25.74 -17.32
N VAL A 317 2.95 -26.86 -16.96
CA VAL A 317 1.68 -27.29 -17.57
C VAL A 317 0.58 -26.27 -17.34
N VAL A 318 0.45 -25.77 -16.10
CA VAL A 318 -0.57 -24.79 -15.73
C VAL A 318 -0.20 -23.42 -16.30
N TRP A 319 1.09 -23.09 -16.36
CA TRP A 319 1.54 -21.86 -17.03
C TRP A 319 1.16 -21.80 -18.50
N ASN A 320 1.34 -22.88 -19.25
CA ASN A 320 0.90 -22.92 -20.66
C ASN A 320 -0.62 -22.74 -20.79
N ARG A 321 -1.41 -23.38 -19.92
CA ARG A 321 -2.87 -23.18 -19.89
C ARG A 321 -3.25 -21.74 -19.57
N ILE A 322 -2.50 -21.08 -18.69
CA ILE A 322 -2.72 -19.67 -18.37
C ILE A 322 -2.45 -18.78 -19.59
N LEU A 323 -1.30 -18.97 -20.26
CA LEU A 323 -0.95 -18.21 -21.47
C LEU A 323 -2.03 -18.35 -22.55
N GLU A 324 -2.50 -19.57 -22.80
CA GLU A 324 -3.60 -19.84 -23.74
C GLU A 324 -4.90 -19.13 -23.33
N ALA A 325 -5.24 -19.14 -22.04
CA ALA A 325 -6.47 -18.52 -21.53
C ALA A 325 -6.44 -16.98 -21.54
N THR A 326 -5.25 -16.38 -21.40
CA THR A 326 -5.07 -14.92 -21.38
C THR A 326 -4.65 -14.34 -22.73
N GLY A 327 -4.44 -15.18 -23.75
CA GLY A 327 -4.00 -14.74 -25.08
C GLY A 327 -2.54 -14.25 -25.12
N GLY A 328 -1.69 -14.81 -24.24
CA GLY A 328 -0.26 -14.53 -24.16
C GLY A 328 0.60 -15.31 -25.15
#